data_AF-A0A7J6RSB3-F1
#
_entry.id   AF-A0A7J6RSB3-F1
#
_cell.length_a   1.000
_cell.length_b   1.000
_cell.length_c   1.000
_cell.angle_alpha   90.00
_cell.angle_beta   90.00
_cell.angle_gamma   90.00
#
_symmetry.space_group_name_H-M   'P 1'
#
loop_
_entity.id
_entity.type
_entity.pdbx_description
1 polymer ?
#
loop_
_entity_poly.entity_id
_entity_poly.type
_entity_poly.pdbx_seq_one_letter_code
_entity_poly.pdbx_strand_id
1 'polypeptide(L)'
;KSNPLPRGAIAKLGYSWEAADVRTCDNIGELSYQMLDLFEQKGCKVDSVFIQQRVPVDLELRMFVVNGKVERILYTRFRAVNSAGLFIDFEHETKTADAAKKWFRGDVPRLQEVERICFHIIDQFYKWMDTESVYGSPANR
;
A
#
# COMPACT_ATOMS: atom_id res chain seq x y z
N LYS A 1 -27.00 11.96 -9.57
CA LYS A 1 -26.56 10.77 -10.35
C LYS A 1 -25.21 10.35 -9.80
N SER A 2 -25.03 9.11 -9.35
CA SER A 2 -23.71 8.64 -8.95
C SER A 2 -22.84 8.60 -10.20
N ASN A 3 -21.84 9.48 -10.28
CA ASN A 3 -20.83 9.42 -11.33
C ASN A 3 -19.81 8.36 -10.88
N PRO A 4 -19.81 7.15 -11.46
CA PRO A 4 -18.93 6.07 -11.02
C PRO A 4 -17.47 6.39 -11.36
N LEU A 5 -16.56 5.93 -10.51
CA LEU A 5 -15.13 5.95 -10.78
C LEU A 5 -14.76 4.58 -11.39
N PRO A 6 -14.33 4.49 -12.66
CA PRO A 6 -14.18 3.21 -13.37
C PRO A 6 -13.31 2.15 -12.68
N ARG A 7 -12.38 2.55 -11.81
CA ARG A 7 -11.55 1.65 -10.99
C ARG A 7 -11.72 1.88 -9.49
N GLY A 8 -12.55 2.84 -9.10
CA GLY A 8 -12.54 3.45 -7.77
C GLY A 8 -11.33 4.37 -7.55
N ALA A 9 -11.33 5.02 -6.40
CA ALA A 9 -10.25 5.84 -5.89
C ALA A 9 -9.94 5.47 -4.44
N ILE A 10 -8.72 5.76 -4.01
CA ILE A 10 -8.32 5.76 -2.62
C ILE A 10 -8.03 7.21 -2.23
N ALA A 11 -8.67 7.69 -1.17
CA ALA A 11 -8.34 8.95 -0.52
C ALA A 11 -7.56 8.63 0.77
N LYS A 12 -6.46 9.33 1.04
CA LYS A 12 -5.67 9.11 2.25
C LYS A 12 -5.01 10.37 2.78
N LEU A 13 -4.79 10.41 4.09
CA LEU A 13 -3.87 11.37 4.68
C LEU A 13 -2.42 10.90 4.50
N GLY A 14 -1.50 11.86 4.34
CA GLY A 14 -0.10 11.56 4.03
C GLY A 14 0.61 10.68 5.05
N TYR A 15 0.42 10.96 6.34
CA TYR A 15 1.00 10.18 7.44
C TYR A 15 -0.12 9.56 8.27
N SER A 16 -0.28 8.24 8.15
CA SER A 16 -1.24 7.46 8.94
C SER A 16 -0.67 6.08 9.27
N TRP A 17 -1.05 5.57 10.44
CA TRP A 17 -0.68 4.22 10.87
C TRP A 17 -1.77 3.23 10.47
N GLU A 18 -1.36 2.03 10.06
CA GLU A 18 -2.25 0.86 9.86
C GLU A 18 -3.47 1.11 8.96
N ALA A 19 -3.35 2.00 7.98
CA ALA A 19 -4.44 2.39 7.06
C ALA A 19 -5.65 3.08 7.73
N ALA A 20 -5.50 3.58 8.97
CA ALA A 20 -6.57 4.26 9.70
C ALA A 20 -7.17 5.46 8.93
N ASP A 21 -6.34 6.17 8.17
CA ASP A 21 -6.73 7.35 7.40
C ASP A 21 -6.75 7.07 5.89
N VAL A 22 -7.12 5.85 5.51
CA VAL A 22 -7.28 5.43 4.11
C VAL A 22 -8.73 5.09 3.86
N ARG A 23 -9.31 5.63 2.79
CA ARG A 23 -10.71 5.41 2.39
C ARG A 23 -10.78 4.94 0.94
N THR A 24 -11.58 3.92 0.66
CA THR A 24 -11.94 3.55 -0.71
C THR A 24 -13.22 4.26 -1.15
N CYS A 25 -13.28 4.64 -2.42
CA CYS A 25 -14.39 5.38 -3.01
C CYS A 25 -14.72 4.78 -4.39
N ASP A 26 -15.97 4.42 -4.64
CA ASP A 26 -16.40 3.84 -5.92
C ASP A 26 -17.09 4.86 -6.84
N ASN A 27 -17.48 6.02 -6.31
CA ASN A 27 -18.05 7.12 -7.08
C ASN A 27 -17.61 8.49 -6.56
N ILE A 28 -17.89 9.55 -7.34
CA ILE A 28 -17.49 10.93 -7.02
C ILE A 28 -18.13 11.43 -5.71
N GLY A 29 -19.37 11.01 -5.41
CA GLY A 29 -20.06 11.42 -4.18
C GLY A 29 -19.36 10.88 -2.94
N GLU A 30 -19.03 9.59 -2.95
CA GLU A 30 -18.22 8.96 -1.90
C GLU A 30 -16.86 9.61 -1.78
N LEU A 31 -16.17 9.87 -2.89
CA LEU A 31 -14.87 10.54 -2.84
C LEU A 31 -14.95 11.90 -2.15
N SER A 32 -15.96 12.70 -2.50
CA SER A 32 -16.17 14.02 -1.89
C SER A 32 -16.44 13.91 -0.39
N TYR A 33 -17.29 12.97 0.01
CA TYR A 33 -17.59 12.70 1.42
C TYR A 33 -16.35 12.24 2.19
N GLN A 34 -15.62 11.25 1.65
CA GLN A 34 -14.46 10.66 2.32
C GLN A 34 -13.30 11.65 2.45
N MET A 35 -13.11 12.54 1.47
CA MET A 35 -12.14 13.63 1.59
C MET A 35 -12.50 14.57 2.75
N LEU A 36 -13.78 14.95 2.85
CA LEU A 36 -14.25 15.83 3.93
C LEU A 36 -14.12 15.15 5.30
N ASP A 37 -14.56 13.89 5.42
CA ASP A 37 -14.44 13.08 6.65
C ASP A 37 -12.98 13.00 7.13
N LEU A 38 -12.04 12.70 6.22
CA LEU A 38 -10.60 12.65 6.53
C LEU A 38 -10.03 13.99 6.97
N PHE A 39 -10.54 15.11 6.44
CA PHE A 39 -10.09 16.45 6.82
C PHE A 39 -10.69 16.91 8.15
N GLU A 40 -11.97 16.63 8.39
CA GLU A 40 -12.72 17.11 9.55
C GLU A 40 -12.56 16.22 10.78
N GLN A 41 -11.93 15.04 10.63
CA GLN A 41 -11.70 14.17 11.77
C GLN A 41 -10.90 14.87 12.88
N LYS A 42 -11.27 14.57 14.12
CA LYS A 42 -10.69 15.20 15.30
C LYS A 42 -9.19 14.95 15.37
N GLY A 43 -8.41 16.02 15.40
CA GLY A 43 -6.96 15.96 15.51
C GLY A 43 -6.22 15.86 14.18
N CYS A 44 -6.91 15.94 13.05
CA CYS A 44 -6.28 16.14 11.75
C CYS A 44 -5.51 17.46 11.74
N LYS A 45 -4.21 17.41 11.39
CA LYS A 45 -3.31 18.58 11.30
C LYS A 45 -2.74 18.76 9.90
N VAL A 46 -3.10 17.90 8.96
CA VAL A 46 -2.59 17.96 7.59
C VAL A 46 -3.49 18.88 6.76
N ASP A 47 -2.88 19.53 5.78
CA ASP A 47 -3.51 20.49 4.87
C ASP A 47 -3.91 19.88 3.51
N SER A 48 -3.66 18.57 3.34
CA SER A 48 -3.80 17.88 2.08
C SER A 48 -4.32 16.45 2.25
N VAL A 49 -5.18 16.04 1.32
CA VAL A 49 -5.61 14.65 1.11
C VAL A 49 -5.02 14.18 -0.21
N PHE A 50 -4.35 13.04 -0.19
CA PHE A 50 -3.87 12.37 -1.38
C PHE A 50 -4.97 11.54 -1.99
N ILE A 51 -5.16 11.68 -3.30
CA ILE A 51 -6.10 10.86 -4.07
C ILE A 51 -5.29 10.07 -5.09
N GLN A 52 -5.51 8.77 -5.12
CA GLN A 52 -4.94 7.88 -6.13
C GLN A 52 -6.05 7.03 -6.75
N GLN A 53 -5.93 6.73 -8.04
CA GLN A 53 -6.77 5.70 -8.63
C GLN A 53 -6.49 4.36 -7.93
N ARG A 54 -7.54 3.63 -7.56
CA ARG A 54 -7.35 2.30 -6.95
C ARG A 54 -6.76 1.36 -8.00
N VAL A 55 -5.66 0.71 -7.64
CA VAL A 55 -4.98 -0.27 -8.49
C VAL A 55 -5.55 -1.64 -8.17
N PRO A 56 -6.13 -2.37 -9.15
CA PRO A 56 -6.52 -3.75 -8.92
C PRO A 56 -5.26 -4.59 -8.76
N VAL A 57 -5.18 -5.33 -7.66
CA VAL A 57 -4.07 -6.23 -7.36
C VAL A 57 -4.62 -7.60 -6.99
N ASP A 58 -3.94 -8.65 -7.42
CA ASP A 58 -4.24 -10.02 -7.01
C ASP A 58 -3.82 -10.26 -5.55
N LEU A 59 -2.68 -9.67 -5.17
CA LEU A 59 -2.11 -9.63 -3.83
C LEU A 59 -1.14 -8.44 -3.70
N GLU A 60 -0.78 -8.10 -2.47
CA GLU A 60 0.31 -7.19 -2.13
C GLU A 60 1.52 -8.01 -1.65
N LEU A 61 2.69 -7.75 -2.23
CA LEU A 61 3.95 -8.34 -1.82
C LEU A 61 4.68 -7.39 -0.88
N ARG A 62 4.97 -7.85 0.35
CA ARG A 62 5.71 -7.09 1.37
C ARG A 62 7.02 -7.80 1.66
N MET A 63 8.13 -7.11 1.43
CA MET A 63 9.48 -7.61 1.72
C MET A 63 10.07 -6.79 2.87
N PHE A 64 10.40 -7.47 3.97
CA PHE A 64 11.03 -6.86 5.14
C PHE A 64 12.53 -6.95 4.99
N VAL A 65 13.19 -5.80 4.92
CA VAL A 65 14.63 -5.70 4.70
C VAL A 65 15.33 -5.22 5.96
N VAL A 66 16.28 -6.00 6.46
CA VAL A 66 17.11 -5.65 7.63
C VAL A 66 18.57 -5.70 7.18
N ASN A 67 19.31 -4.61 7.40
CA ASN A 67 20.72 -4.50 7.02
C ASN A 67 20.99 -4.91 5.54
N GLY A 68 20.14 -4.43 4.62
CA GLY A 68 20.25 -4.74 3.19
C GLY A 68 19.81 -6.15 2.77
N LYS A 69 19.31 -6.97 3.69
CA LYS A 69 18.89 -8.35 3.41
C LYS A 69 17.39 -8.52 3.61
N VAL A 70 16.73 -9.23 2.68
CA VAL A 70 15.32 -9.59 2.84
C VAL A 70 15.21 -10.71 3.87
N GLU A 71 14.71 -10.38 5.05
CA GLU A 71 14.52 -11.33 6.17
C GLU A 71 13.18 -12.06 6.07
N ARG A 72 12.17 -11.40 5.48
CA ARG A 72 10.83 -11.97 5.39
C ARG A 72 10.09 -11.48 4.17
N ILE A 73 9.35 -12.40 3.56
CA ILE A 73 8.37 -12.12 2.51
C ILE A 73 6.98 -12.42 3.08
N LEU A 74 6.04 -11.51 2.86
CA LEU A 74 4.64 -11.65 3.24
C LEU A 74 3.79 -11.29 2.03
N TYR A 75 2.84 -12.16 1.70
CA TYR A 75 1.81 -11.90 0.71
C TYR A 75 0.56 -11.49 1.46
N THR A 76 -0.02 -10.33 1.18
CA THR A 76 -1.21 -9.83 1.86
C THR A 76 -2.34 -9.52 0.91
N ARG A 77 -3.57 -9.68 1.38
CA ARG A 77 -4.75 -9.21 0.67
C ARG A 77 -5.76 -8.66 1.66
N PHE A 78 -6.35 -7.50 1.34
CA PHE A 78 -7.46 -6.98 2.11
C PHE A 78 -8.70 -7.85 1.89
N ARG A 79 -9.29 -8.32 2.99
CA ARG A 79 -10.42 -9.25 2.99
C ARG A 79 -11.76 -8.53 3.04
N ALA A 80 -11.84 -7.43 3.77
CA ALA A 80 -13.08 -6.69 3.95
C ALA A 80 -12.86 -5.18 4.00
N VAL A 81 -13.82 -4.47 3.41
CA VAL A 81 -14.03 -3.04 3.58
C VAL A 81 -15.36 -2.88 4.32
N ASN A 82 -15.39 -2.07 5.38
CA ASN A 82 -16.64 -1.82 6.10
C ASN A 82 -17.54 -0.81 5.35
N SER A 83 -18.74 -0.56 5.87
CA SER A 83 -19.69 0.41 5.30
C SER A 83 -19.17 1.85 5.26
N ALA A 84 -18.13 2.18 6.03
CA ALA A 84 -17.47 3.48 6.03
C ALA A 84 -16.30 3.56 5.03
N GLY A 85 -16.03 2.52 4.24
CA GLY A 85 -14.93 2.51 3.28
C GLY A 85 -13.56 2.24 3.89
N LEU A 86 -13.50 1.74 5.14
CA LEU A 86 -12.27 1.39 5.85
C LEU A 86 -11.88 -0.06 5.61
N PHE A 87 -10.58 -0.30 5.43
CA PHE A 87 -10.01 -1.64 5.42
C PHE A 87 -9.90 -2.17 6.85
N ILE A 88 -10.50 -3.33 7.14
CA ILE A 88 -10.61 -3.84 8.52
C ILE A 88 -10.10 -5.27 8.72
N ASP A 89 -9.88 -6.03 7.65
CA ASP A 89 -9.41 -7.41 7.75
C ASP A 89 -8.38 -7.69 6.66
N PHE A 90 -7.28 -8.34 7.02
CA PHE A 90 -6.23 -8.73 6.11
C PHE A 90 -5.88 -10.19 6.31
N GLU A 91 -5.84 -10.92 5.20
CA GLU A 91 -5.27 -12.25 5.18
C GLU A 91 -3.84 -12.20 4.66
N HIS A 92 -3.01 -13.12 5.15
CA HIS A 92 -1.62 -13.21 4.74
C HIS A 92 -1.17 -14.65 4.51
N GLU A 93 -0.22 -14.81 3.61
CA GLU A 93 0.53 -16.05 3.40
C GLU A 93 2.02 -15.75 3.46
N THR A 94 2.80 -16.74 3.86
CA THR A 94 4.28 -16.63 3.97
C THR A 94 5.01 -17.51 2.95
N LYS A 95 4.30 -18.45 2.32
CA LYS A 95 4.86 -19.35 1.31
C LYS A 95 4.36 -18.95 -0.08
N THR A 96 5.28 -18.81 -1.02
CA THR A 96 4.97 -18.46 -2.42
C THR A 96 3.96 -19.41 -3.05
N ALA A 97 4.09 -20.73 -2.83
CA ALA A 97 3.18 -21.72 -3.40
C ALA A 97 1.73 -21.54 -2.89
N ASP A 98 1.57 -21.26 -1.60
CA ASP A 98 0.25 -21.08 -0.98
C ASP A 98 -0.39 -19.76 -1.44
N ALA A 99 0.39 -18.68 -1.45
CA ALA A 99 -0.05 -17.39 -1.98
C ALA A 99 -0.44 -17.48 -3.46
N ALA A 100 0.36 -18.18 -4.27
CA ALA A 100 0.09 -18.35 -5.69
C ALA A 100 -1.20 -19.14 -5.91
N LYS A 101 -1.36 -20.26 -5.21
CA LYS A 101 -2.58 -21.08 -5.28
C LYS A 101 -3.82 -20.29 -4.86
N LYS A 102 -3.71 -19.50 -3.79
CA LYS A 102 -4.84 -18.79 -3.18
C LYS A 102 -5.27 -17.55 -3.96
N TRP A 103 -4.32 -16.74 -4.43
CA TRP A 103 -4.62 -15.43 -5.02
C TRP A 103 -4.08 -15.22 -6.43
N PHE A 104 -3.11 -16.03 -6.88
CA PHE A 104 -2.40 -15.83 -8.14
C PHE A 104 -2.62 -16.96 -9.15
N ARG A 105 -3.81 -17.57 -9.14
CA ARG A 105 -4.24 -18.63 -10.07
C ARG A 105 -3.31 -19.86 -10.12
N GLY A 106 -2.52 -20.08 -9.07
CA GLY A 106 -1.52 -21.15 -9.01
C GLY A 106 -0.24 -20.90 -9.80
N ASP A 107 -0.03 -19.71 -10.38
CA ASP A 107 1.13 -19.39 -11.21
C ASP A 107 2.37 -19.06 -10.36
N VAL A 108 2.96 -20.11 -9.78
CA VAL A 108 4.18 -20.02 -8.97
C VAL A 108 5.37 -19.41 -9.74
N PRO A 109 5.68 -19.84 -10.99
CA PRO A 109 6.80 -19.28 -11.73
C PRO A 109 6.69 -17.77 -11.93
N ARG A 110 5.49 -17.26 -12.24
CA ARG A 110 5.28 -15.82 -12.41
C ARG A 110 5.42 -15.07 -11.09
N LEU A 111 4.92 -15.61 -9.98
CA LEU A 111 5.08 -14.97 -8.67
C LEU A 111 6.57 -14.91 -8.25
N GLN A 112 7.34 -15.97 -8.52
CA GLN A 112 8.79 -15.99 -8.30
C GLN A 112 9.55 -15.00 -9.20
N GLU A 113 9.07 -14.75 -10.41
CA GLU A 113 9.61 -13.68 -11.26
C GLU A 113 9.37 -12.31 -10.66
N VAL A 114 8.16 -12.04 -10.14
CA VAL A 114 7.84 -10.80 -9.42
C VAL A 114 8.74 -10.64 -8.19
N GLU A 115 8.93 -11.70 -7.40
CA GLU A 115 9.88 -11.68 -6.27
C GLU A 115 11.29 -11.27 -6.73
N ARG A 116 11.82 -11.88 -7.80
CA ARG A 116 13.14 -11.53 -8.34
C ARG A 116 13.25 -10.07 -8.77
N ILE A 117 12.20 -9.51 -9.39
CA ILE A 117 12.14 -8.10 -9.75
C ILE A 117 12.19 -7.22 -8.48
N CYS A 118 11.43 -7.58 -7.44
CA CYS A 118 11.47 -6.86 -6.16
C CYS A 118 12.84 -6.93 -5.49
N PHE A 119 13.50 -8.09 -5.48
CA PHE A 119 14.88 -8.21 -5.01
C PHE A 119 15.83 -7.27 -5.76
N HIS A 120 15.70 -7.17 -7.08
CA HIS A 120 16.50 -6.25 -7.87
C HIS A 120 16.22 -4.78 -7.50
N ILE A 121 14.96 -4.40 -7.35
CA ILE A 121 14.57 -3.02 -6.95
C ILE A 121 15.17 -2.68 -5.56
N ILE A 122 15.10 -3.61 -4.61
CA ILE A 122 15.68 -3.42 -3.27
C ILE A 122 17.20 -3.19 -3.37
N ASP A 123 17.90 -4.02 -4.14
CA ASP A 123 19.34 -3.85 -4.39
C ASP A 123 19.66 -2.47 -5.00
N GLN A 124 18.89 -2.01 -5.99
CA GLN A 124 19.07 -0.68 -6.57
C GLN A 124 18.77 0.45 -5.58
N PHE A 125 17.74 0.29 -4.73
CA PHE A 125 17.40 1.26 -3.70
C PHE A 125 18.53 1.41 -2.67
N TYR A 126 19.11 0.30 -2.21
CA TYR A 126 20.25 0.35 -1.28
C TYR A 126 21.49 0.97 -1.91
N LYS A 127 21.80 0.63 -3.18
CA LYS A 127 22.88 1.31 -3.92
C LYS A 127 22.66 2.82 -3.98
N TRP A 128 21.42 3.26 -4.23
CA TRP A 128 21.08 4.68 -4.22
C TRP A 128 21.26 5.30 -2.82
N MET A 129 20.83 4.63 -1.76
CA MET A 129 21.05 5.08 -0.37
C MET A 129 22.53 5.18 0.00
N ASP A 130 23.35 4.23 -0.48
CA ASP A 130 24.80 4.18 -0.25
C ASP A 130 25.57 5.26 -1.03
N THR A 131 24.99 5.82 -2.10
CA THR A 131 25.66 6.84 -2.94
C THR A 131 25.74 8.26 -2.35
N GLU A 132 25.70 8.38 -1.02
CA GLU A 132 25.66 9.63 -0.25
C GLU A 132 24.60 10.66 -0.72
N SER A 133 23.56 10.82 0.10
CA SER A 133 22.97 12.16 0.27
C SER A 133 24.07 13.10 0.75
N VAL A 134 24.51 14.03 -0.11
CA VAL A 134 25.37 15.18 0.25
C VAL A 134 24.81 16.07 1.37
N TYR A 135 23.59 15.78 1.85
CA TYR A 135 22.99 16.44 3.00
C TYR A 135 23.22 15.60 4.26
N GLY A 136 24.02 16.15 5.18
CA GLY A 136 24.20 15.59 6.52
C GLY A 136 22.89 15.50 7.31
N SER A 137 22.84 14.54 8.24
CA SER A 137 21.69 14.32 9.14
C SER A 137 21.24 15.63 9.83
N PRO A 138 19.93 15.97 9.81
CA PRO A 138 19.41 17.14 10.52
C PRO A 138 19.59 17.08 12.04
N ALA A 139 19.82 15.88 12.59
CA ALA A 139 19.96 15.66 14.04
C ALA A 139 21.38 15.93 14.58
N ASN A 140 22.35 16.21 13.71
CA ASN A 140 23.73 16.54 14.08
C ASN A 140 24.09 18.02 13.77
N ARG A 141 23.10 18.92 13.80
CA ARG A 141 23.32 20.38 13.80
C ARG A 141 22.87 21.00 15.11
#